data_AF-A0A9E3P3U1-F1
#
_entry.id   AF-A0A9E3P3U1-F1
#
_cell.length_a   1.000
_cell.length_b   1.000
_cell.length_c   1.000
_cell.angle_alpha   90.00
_cell.angle_beta   90.00
_cell.angle_gamma   90.00
#
_symmetry.space_group_name_H-M   'P 1'
#
loop_
_entity.id
_entity.type
_entity.pdbx_description
1 polymer ?
#
loop_
_entity_poly.entity_id
_entity_poly.type
_entity_poly.pdbx_seq_one_letter_code
_entity_poly.pdbx_strand_id
1 'polypeptide(L)'
;MPPLAEIFREHAPFVWRGLRRLGVPEADVEDVCQEVFVVVHRKLGDFEGRSSLKTWIYGICARTASDYRRSGRVRREIVTDAPPEAVQEGGAQYDAVALRQARATLDRILDQLDDDKRSVFVLYEIEELTMAEVAEALGCPLQTAYSRLHAARKIVEAAVAKAQASAGGGA
;
A
#
# COMPACT_ATOMS: atom_id res chain seq x y z
N MET A 1 14.80 -20.83 11.26
CA MET A 1 14.29 -19.49 10.91
C MET A 1 15.45 -18.66 10.40
N PRO A 2 15.35 -18.01 9.23
CA PRO A 2 16.47 -17.27 8.65
C PRO A 2 16.86 -16.05 9.51
N PRO A 3 18.12 -15.58 9.47
CA PRO A 3 18.54 -14.35 10.15
C PRO A 3 17.79 -13.12 9.63
N LEU A 4 17.55 -12.13 10.49
CA LEU A 4 16.83 -10.90 10.11
C LEU A 4 17.44 -10.19 8.88
N ALA A 5 18.76 -10.17 8.76
CA ALA A 5 19.45 -9.53 7.63
C ALA A 5 19.17 -10.22 6.28
N GLU A 6 18.85 -11.52 6.28
CA GLU A 6 18.44 -12.25 5.08
C GLU A 6 17.00 -11.92 4.72
N ILE A 7 16.09 -12.00 5.71
CA ILE A 7 14.68 -11.60 5.59
C ILE A 7 14.57 -10.17 5.06
N PHE A 8 15.37 -9.25 5.61
CA PHE A 8 15.40 -7.86 5.17
C PHE A 8 15.83 -7.73 3.71
N ARG A 9 16.96 -8.32 3.31
CA ARG A 9 17.43 -8.23 1.92
C ARG A 9 16.43 -8.81 0.92
N GLU A 10 15.76 -9.90 1.28
CA GLU A 10 14.79 -10.55 0.41
C GLU A 10 13.48 -9.74 0.29
N HIS A 11 12.99 -9.21 1.40
CA HIS A 11 11.64 -8.63 1.44
C HIS A 11 11.58 -7.10 1.45
N ALA A 12 12.68 -6.38 1.72
CA ALA A 12 12.67 -4.92 1.79
C ALA A 12 12.23 -4.23 0.48
N PRO A 13 12.70 -4.64 -0.73
CA PRO A 13 12.24 -4.04 -1.98
C PRO A 13 10.72 -4.15 -2.17
N PHE A 14 10.14 -5.21 -1.62
CA PHE A 14 8.73 -5.51 -1.71
C PHE A 14 7.90 -4.76 -0.67
N VAL A 15 8.37 -4.70 0.57
CA VAL A 15 7.79 -3.85 1.62
C VAL A 15 7.77 -2.40 1.15
N TRP A 16 8.86 -1.89 0.57
CA TRP A 16 8.93 -0.53 0.02
C TRP A 16 7.85 -0.24 -1.02
N ARG A 17 7.69 -1.15 -2.00
CA ARG A 17 6.64 -1.02 -3.03
C ARG A 17 5.24 -1.11 -2.42
N GLY A 18 5.04 -2.02 -1.47
CA GLY A 18 3.79 -2.20 -0.74
C GLY A 18 3.39 -0.94 0.01
N LEU A 19 4.28 -0.36 0.83
CA LEU A 19 4.02 0.85 1.62
C LEU A 19 3.57 2.02 0.75
N ARG A 20 4.21 2.22 -0.40
CA ARG A 20 3.80 3.26 -1.37
C ARG A 20 2.39 3.01 -1.90
N ARG A 21 2.09 1.79 -2.33
CA ARG A 21 0.75 1.39 -2.82
C ARG A 21 -0.31 1.50 -1.72
N LEU A 22 0.10 1.31 -0.47
CA LEU A 22 -0.74 1.45 0.71
C LEU A 22 -0.89 2.92 1.14
N GLY A 23 -0.13 3.86 0.55
CA GLY A 23 -0.28 5.31 0.72
C GLY A 23 0.67 5.98 1.69
N VAL A 24 1.79 5.34 2.00
CA VAL A 24 2.88 6.01 2.70
C VAL A 24 3.57 6.98 1.71
N PRO A 25 3.71 8.27 2.04
CA PRO A 25 4.41 9.25 1.21
C PRO A 25 5.86 8.84 0.98
N GLU A 26 6.43 9.13 -0.20
CA GLU A 26 7.80 8.72 -0.55
C GLU A 26 8.85 9.11 0.51
N ALA A 27 8.70 10.31 1.09
CA ALA A 27 9.60 10.82 2.13
C ALA A 27 9.61 9.98 3.41
N ASP A 28 8.52 9.26 3.69
CA ASP A 28 8.34 8.50 4.94
C ASP A 28 8.45 6.98 4.71
N VAL A 29 8.59 6.52 3.46
CA VAL A 29 8.62 5.08 3.16
C VAL A 29 9.81 4.40 3.83
N GLU A 30 10.96 5.06 3.89
CA GLU A 30 12.15 4.51 4.55
C GLU A 30 11.88 4.25 6.04
N ASP A 31 11.40 5.26 6.74
CA ASP A 31 11.10 5.19 8.18
C ASP A 31 10.04 4.13 8.47
N VAL A 32 8.94 4.14 7.72
CA VAL A 32 7.86 3.16 7.91
C VAL A 32 8.33 1.74 7.54
N CYS A 33 9.23 1.58 6.56
CA CYS A 33 9.84 0.30 6.23
C CYS A 33 10.66 -0.23 7.41
N GLN A 34 11.46 0.63 8.05
CA GLN A 34 12.18 0.26 9.26
C GLN A 34 11.22 -0.18 10.37
N GLU A 35 10.12 0.53 10.58
CA GLU A 35 9.08 0.13 11.55
C GLU A 35 8.50 -1.27 11.24
N VAL A 36 8.21 -1.57 9.96
CA VAL A 36 7.78 -2.91 9.54
C VAL A 36 8.80 -3.96 9.97
N PHE A 37 10.09 -3.75 9.70
CA PHE A 37 11.12 -4.73 10.04
C PHE A 37 11.41 -4.82 11.55
N VAL A 38 11.21 -3.75 12.31
CA VAL A 38 11.21 -3.81 13.78
C VAL A 38 10.08 -4.70 14.29
N VAL A 39 8.88 -4.58 13.73
CA VAL A 39 7.75 -5.46 14.09
C VAL A 39 8.01 -6.90 13.66
N VAL A 40 8.55 -7.11 12.45
CA VAL A 40 8.97 -8.43 11.96
C VAL A 40 9.94 -9.06 12.94
N HIS A 41 11.03 -8.37 13.30
CA HIS A 41 12.03 -8.89 14.23
C HIS A 41 11.43 -9.26 15.59
N ARG A 42 10.56 -8.41 16.15
CA ARG A 42 9.91 -8.65 17.44
C ARG A 42 8.98 -9.86 17.43
N LYS A 43 8.24 -10.07 16.32
CA LYS A 43 7.24 -11.13 16.20
C LYS A 43 7.75 -12.38 15.49
N LEU A 44 9.01 -12.38 15.05
CA LEU A 44 9.58 -13.48 14.26
C LEU A 44 9.54 -14.80 15.04
N GLY A 45 9.78 -14.75 16.35
CA GLY A 45 9.66 -15.91 17.25
C GLY A 45 8.25 -16.49 17.37
N ASP A 46 7.22 -15.68 17.12
CA ASP A 46 5.81 -16.06 17.20
C ASP A 46 5.25 -16.51 15.84
N PHE A 47 6.10 -16.59 14.80
CA PHE A 47 5.66 -16.98 13.48
C PHE A 47 5.37 -18.49 13.41
N GLU A 48 4.09 -18.84 13.45
CA GLU A 48 3.59 -20.23 13.46
C GLU A 48 3.63 -20.94 12.09
N GLY A 49 4.00 -20.26 11.00
CA GLY A 49 4.08 -20.87 9.67
C GLY A 49 2.73 -21.22 9.03
N ARG A 50 1.63 -20.59 9.48
CA ARG A 50 0.28 -20.78 8.90
C ARG A 50 0.13 -20.23 7.48
N SER A 51 0.97 -19.27 7.11
CA SER A 51 1.11 -18.70 5.77
C SER A 51 2.59 -18.62 5.38
N SER A 52 2.88 -18.22 4.14
CA SER A 52 4.26 -17.91 3.75
C SER A 52 4.82 -16.75 4.57
N LEU A 53 6.14 -16.73 4.79
CA LEU A 53 6.80 -15.61 5.49
C LEU A 53 6.52 -14.27 4.80
N LYS A 54 6.49 -14.28 3.45
CA LYS A 54 6.14 -13.13 2.62
C LYS A 54 4.72 -12.62 2.91
N THR A 55 3.74 -13.50 2.95
CA THR A 55 2.33 -13.17 3.26
C THR A 55 2.21 -12.59 4.67
N TRP A 56 2.91 -13.18 5.65
CA TRP A 56 2.92 -12.71 7.02
C TRP A 56 3.55 -11.31 7.18
N ILE A 57 4.71 -11.08 6.54
CA ILE A 57 5.34 -9.75 6.46
C ILE A 57 4.39 -8.75 5.80
N TYR A 58 3.60 -9.17 4.82
CA TYR A 58 2.64 -8.29 4.18
C TYR A 58 1.52 -7.83 5.09
N GLY A 59 1.01 -8.73 5.92
CA GLY A 59 0.05 -8.37 6.95
C GLY A 59 0.62 -7.29 7.88
N ILE A 60 1.90 -7.41 8.25
CA ILE A 60 2.59 -6.40 9.07
C ILE A 60 2.69 -5.09 8.29
N CYS A 61 3.16 -5.12 7.05
CA CYS A 61 3.26 -3.96 6.15
C CYS A 61 1.93 -3.22 5.99
N ALA A 62 0.83 -3.93 5.72
CA ALA A 62 -0.51 -3.37 5.57
C ALA A 62 -1.00 -2.71 6.87
N ARG A 63 -0.80 -3.35 8.03
CA ARG A 63 -1.15 -2.78 9.33
C ARG A 63 -0.33 -1.53 9.64
N THR A 64 1.00 -1.59 9.49
CA THR A 64 1.88 -0.44 9.75
C THR A 64 1.52 0.74 8.86
N ALA A 65 1.27 0.52 7.56
CA ALA A 65 0.83 1.58 6.66
C ALA A 65 -0.53 2.17 7.06
N SER A 66 -1.49 1.33 7.46
CA SER A 66 -2.80 1.75 7.94
C SER A 66 -2.69 2.60 9.20
N ASP A 67 -1.90 2.17 10.18
CA ASP A 67 -1.69 2.90 11.44
C ASP A 67 -0.95 4.22 11.21
N TYR A 68 0.06 4.23 10.32
CA TYR A 68 0.71 5.45 9.87
C TYR A 68 -0.31 6.44 9.25
N ARG A 69 -1.16 5.98 8.33
CA ARG A 69 -2.16 6.86 7.67
C ARG A 69 -3.21 7.37 8.64
N ARG A 70 -3.70 6.53 9.57
CA ARG A 70 -4.67 6.95 10.59
C ARG A 70 -4.07 7.99 11.52
N SER A 71 -2.83 7.79 11.98
CA SER A 71 -2.15 8.76 12.85
C SER A 71 -1.87 10.09 12.14
N GLY A 72 -1.49 10.04 10.85
CA GLY A 72 -1.30 11.22 10.02
C GLY A 72 -2.60 11.99 9.75
N ARG A 73 -3.72 11.29 9.57
CA ARG A 73 -5.06 11.91 9.43
C ARG A 73 -5.47 12.63 10.71
N VAL A 74 -5.30 11.99 11.87
CA VAL A 74 -5.55 12.62 13.19
C VAL A 74 -4.66 13.86 13.36
N ARG A 75 -3.38 13.79 12.97
CA ARG A 75 -2.46 14.94 13.05
C ARG A 75 -2.87 16.09 12.10
N ARG A 76 -3.32 15.80 10.88
CA ARG A 76 -3.81 16.82 9.92
C ARG A 76 -5.16 17.44 10.32
N GLU A 77 -6.03 16.68 10.97
CA GLU A 77 -7.28 17.21 11.53
C GLU A 77 -7.00 18.20 12.68
N ILE A 78 -5.89 18.02 13.41
CA ILE A 78 -5.41 18.93 14.45
C ILE A 78 -4.60 20.11 13.86
N VAL A 79 -3.94 19.92 12.71
CA VAL A 79 -3.08 20.90 12.04
C VAL A 79 -3.71 21.31 10.70
N THR A 80 -4.83 22.03 10.75
CA THR A 80 -5.34 22.74 9.56
C THR A 80 -4.59 24.06 9.40
N ASP A 81 -3.45 24.06 8.72
CA ASP A 81 -3.08 25.02 7.64
C ASP A 81 -1.73 24.61 7.00
N ALA A 82 -1.60 24.90 5.71
CA ALA A 82 -0.42 24.72 4.83
C ALA A 82 -0.15 23.31 4.21
N PRO A 83 -0.05 23.23 2.86
CA PRO A 83 0.43 22.04 2.15
C PRO A 83 1.97 22.08 1.97
N PRO A 84 2.68 20.93 1.98
CA PRO A 84 4.07 20.89 1.54
C PRO A 84 4.17 20.69 0.02
N GLU A 85 5.00 21.51 -0.60
CA GLU A 85 5.42 21.42 -2.01
C GLU A 85 6.29 20.17 -2.24
N ALA A 86 6.05 19.48 -3.34
CA ALA A 86 6.86 18.34 -3.77
C ALA A 86 7.99 18.80 -4.69
N VAL A 87 9.23 18.49 -4.32
CA VAL A 87 10.44 18.75 -5.10
C VAL A 87 10.54 17.73 -6.25
N GLN A 88 10.80 18.22 -7.46
CA GLN A 88 10.98 17.42 -8.67
C GLN A 88 12.47 17.26 -8.98
N GLU A 89 12.92 16.02 -9.22
CA GLU A 89 14.22 15.76 -9.86
C GLU A 89 14.04 14.90 -11.11
N GLY A 90 14.74 15.31 -12.17
CA GLY A 90 14.57 14.87 -13.55
C GLY A 90 15.49 13.74 -14.00
N GLY A 91 15.17 13.16 -15.17
CA GLY A 91 16.09 12.36 -15.99
C GLY A 91 15.58 10.98 -16.42
N ALA A 92 14.88 10.92 -17.58
CA ALA A 92 14.67 9.79 -18.52
C ALA A 92 13.34 10.04 -19.29
N GLN A 93 13.36 10.95 -20.26
CA GLN A 93 12.37 12.03 -20.27
C GLN A 93 10.99 11.75 -20.92
N TYR A 94 10.76 10.64 -21.61
CA TYR A 94 9.42 10.34 -22.17
C TYR A 94 8.77 9.12 -21.50
N ASP A 95 9.44 7.98 -21.47
CA ASP A 95 8.92 6.78 -20.79
C ASP A 95 8.78 6.98 -19.28
N ALA A 96 9.71 7.71 -18.64
CA ALA A 96 9.58 7.97 -17.21
C ALA A 96 8.53 9.04 -16.91
N VAL A 97 8.21 9.95 -17.84
CA VAL A 97 7.09 10.89 -17.66
C VAL A 97 5.76 10.16 -17.73
N ALA A 98 5.56 9.33 -18.75
CA ALA A 98 4.35 8.52 -18.89
C ALA A 98 4.16 7.57 -17.70
N LEU A 99 5.23 6.91 -17.26
CA LEU A 99 5.20 6.04 -16.08
C LEU A 99 4.90 6.81 -14.78
N ARG A 100 5.48 8.01 -14.60
CA ARG A 100 5.17 8.87 -13.45
C ARG A 100 3.71 9.32 -13.46
N GLN A 101 3.17 9.69 -14.61
CA GLN A 101 1.76 10.10 -14.75
C GLN A 101 0.80 8.93 -14.50
N ALA A 102 1.13 7.74 -15.02
CA ALA A 102 0.37 6.52 -14.76
C ALA A 102 0.38 6.18 -13.27
N ARG A 103 1.54 6.27 -12.61
CA ARG A 103 1.68 6.05 -11.18
C ARG A 103 0.90 7.06 -10.34
N ALA A 104 1.03 8.35 -10.65
CA ALA A 104 0.28 9.39 -9.95
C ALA A 104 -1.24 9.24 -10.15
N THR A 105 -1.68 8.69 -11.29
CA THR A 105 -3.09 8.36 -11.52
C THR A 105 -3.54 7.19 -10.68
N LEU A 106 -2.75 6.12 -10.60
CA LEU A 106 -3.01 4.98 -9.73
C LEU A 106 -3.08 5.42 -8.26
N ASP A 107 -2.11 6.19 -7.79
CA ASP A 107 -2.05 6.67 -6.41
C ASP A 107 -3.32 7.49 -6.06
N ARG A 108 -3.75 8.39 -6.95
CA ARG A 108 -5.00 9.16 -6.79
C ARG A 108 -6.27 8.30 -6.77
N ILE A 109 -6.29 7.19 -7.51
CA ILE A 109 -7.41 6.25 -7.49
C ILE A 109 -7.43 5.50 -6.16
N LEU A 110 -6.28 5.00 -5.72
CA LEU A 110 -6.14 4.31 -4.44
C LEU A 110 -6.47 5.25 -3.26
N ASP A 111 -6.22 6.56 -3.37
CA ASP A 111 -6.61 7.62 -2.41
C ASP A 111 -8.11 7.75 -2.15
N GLN A 112 -8.95 7.21 -3.02
CA GLN A 112 -10.39 7.15 -2.81
C GLN A 112 -10.83 5.96 -1.93
N LEU A 113 -9.93 5.01 -1.68
CA LEU A 113 -10.17 3.86 -0.82
C LEU A 113 -9.80 4.19 0.63
N ASP A 114 -10.67 3.81 1.57
CA ASP A 114 -10.27 3.71 2.96
C ASP A 114 -9.19 2.62 3.16
N ASP A 115 -8.53 2.64 4.32
CA ASP A 115 -7.36 1.79 4.57
C ASP A 115 -7.66 0.30 4.44
N ASP A 116 -8.86 -0.13 4.86
CA ASP A 116 -9.28 -1.53 4.83
C ASP A 116 -9.53 -2.00 3.40
N LYS A 117 -10.27 -1.21 2.61
CA LYS A 117 -10.55 -1.49 1.19
C LYS A 117 -9.26 -1.44 0.38
N ARG A 118 -8.40 -0.46 0.64
CA ARG A 118 -7.10 -0.33 -0.02
C ARG A 118 -6.23 -1.53 0.26
N SER A 119 -6.11 -1.96 1.51
CA SER A 119 -5.26 -3.09 1.89
C SER A 119 -5.69 -4.36 1.17
N VAL A 120 -6.99 -4.66 1.17
CA VAL A 120 -7.53 -5.83 0.43
C VAL A 120 -7.26 -5.72 -1.06
N PHE A 121 -7.53 -4.55 -1.67
CA PHE A 121 -7.33 -4.35 -3.10
C PHE A 121 -5.87 -4.50 -3.52
N VAL A 122 -4.94 -3.86 -2.79
CA VAL A 122 -3.51 -3.93 -3.08
C VAL A 122 -3.01 -5.37 -2.94
N LEU A 123 -3.32 -6.03 -1.82
CA LEU A 123 -2.83 -7.39 -1.58
C LEU A 123 -3.38 -8.42 -2.58
N TYR A 124 -4.63 -8.26 -3.01
CA TYR A 124 -5.26 -9.20 -3.95
C TYR A 124 -4.95 -8.89 -5.42
N GLU A 125 -5.21 -7.66 -5.89
CA GLU A 125 -5.13 -7.33 -7.32
C GLU A 125 -3.72 -6.97 -7.78
N ILE A 126 -2.89 -6.45 -6.87
CA ILE A 126 -1.57 -5.91 -7.23
C ILE A 126 -0.45 -6.84 -6.78
N GLU A 127 -0.60 -7.46 -5.60
CA GLU A 127 0.38 -8.38 -5.06
C GLU A 127 0.01 -9.85 -5.26
N GLU A 128 -1.13 -10.10 -5.91
CA GLU A 128 -1.58 -11.42 -6.40
C GLU A 128 -1.69 -12.49 -5.30
N LEU A 129 -1.93 -12.08 -4.05
CA LEU A 129 -2.23 -13.03 -2.98
C LEU A 129 -3.61 -13.64 -3.16
N THR A 130 -3.75 -14.90 -2.78
CA THR A 130 -5.07 -15.54 -2.72
C THR A 130 -5.95 -14.85 -1.68
N MET A 131 -7.28 -14.88 -1.84
CA MET A 131 -8.17 -14.24 -0.87
C MET A 131 -8.04 -14.84 0.55
N ALA A 132 -7.67 -16.12 0.66
CA ALA A 132 -7.36 -16.75 1.94
C ALA A 132 -6.12 -16.13 2.61
N GLU A 133 -5.05 -15.95 1.84
CA GLU A 133 -3.83 -15.27 2.32
C GLU A 133 -4.09 -13.81 2.69
N VAL A 134 -4.93 -13.10 1.93
CA VAL A 134 -5.33 -11.72 2.25
C VAL A 134 -6.08 -11.68 3.58
N ALA A 135 -7.06 -12.56 3.77
CA ALA A 135 -7.84 -12.63 5.00
C ALA A 135 -6.96 -12.96 6.22
N GLU A 136 -6.05 -13.91 6.08
CA GLU A 136 -5.07 -14.25 7.12
C GLU A 136 -4.12 -13.07 7.40
N ALA A 137 -3.53 -12.49 6.35
CA ALA A 137 -2.60 -11.38 6.47
C ALA A 137 -3.24 -10.18 7.16
N LEU A 138 -4.51 -9.87 6.87
CA LEU A 138 -5.24 -8.75 7.48
C LEU A 138 -5.95 -9.11 8.78
N GLY A 139 -5.98 -10.38 9.18
CA GLY A 139 -6.65 -10.84 10.40
C GLY A 139 -8.16 -10.63 10.37
N CYS A 140 -8.80 -10.82 9.21
CA CYS A 140 -10.25 -10.65 9.05
C CYS A 140 -10.93 -11.91 8.48
N PRO A 141 -12.24 -12.09 8.66
CA PRO A 141 -12.96 -13.21 8.05
C PRO A 141 -12.86 -13.18 6.51
N LEU A 142 -12.77 -14.35 5.88
CA LEU A 142 -12.68 -14.48 4.42
C LEU A 142 -13.80 -13.72 3.70
N GLN A 143 -15.03 -13.82 4.21
CA GLN A 143 -16.19 -13.12 3.65
C GLN A 143 -16.07 -11.59 3.76
N THR A 144 -15.45 -11.10 4.84
CA THR A 144 -15.16 -9.67 5.01
C THR A 144 -14.12 -9.19 4.01
N ALA A 145 -13.11 -10.01 3.71
CA ALA A 145 -12.13 -9.69 2.66
C ALA A 145 -12.81 -9.61 1.29
N TYR A 146 -13.68 -10.56 0.93
CA TYR A 146 -14.46 -10.51 -0.31
C TYR A 146 -15.36 -9.27 -0.41
N SER A 147 -16.09 -8.93 0.66
CA SER A 147 -16.99 -7.77 0.63
C SER A 147 -16.23 -6.45 0.50
N ARG A 148 -15.08 -6.32 1.18
CA ARG A 148 -14.16 -5.18 1.03
C ARG A 148 -13.59 -5.10 -0.39
N LEU A 149 -13.16 -6.22 -0.99
CA LEU A 149 -12.66 -6.24 -2.36
C LEU A 149 -13.75 -5.78 -3.35
N HIS A 150 -14.96 -6.30 -3.21
CA HIS A 150 -16.07 -5.91 -4.08
C HIS A 150 -16.38 -4.41 -3.98
N ALA A 151 -16.39 -3.86 -2.77
CA ALA A 151 -16.57 -2.43 -2.57
C ALA A 151 -15.40 -1.61 -3.14
N ALA A 152 -14.16 -2.08 -2.99
CA ALA A 152 -12.98 -1.43 -3.55
C ALA A 152 -13.02 -1.39 -5.08
N ARG A 153 -13.36 -2.51 -5.74
CA ARG A 153 -13.51 -2.59 -7.20
C ARG A 153 -14.48 -1.56 -7.75
N LYS A 154 -15.66 -1.42 -7.15
CA LYS A 154 -16.64 -0.40 -7.58
C LYS A 154 -16.08 1.02 -7.57
N ILE A 155 -15.31 1.37 -6.53
CA ILE A 155 -14.68 2.69 -6.41
C ILE A 155 -13.60 2.85 -7.48
N VAL A 156 -12.74 1.85 -7.65
CA VAL A 156 -11.67 1.86 -8.64
C VAL A 156 -12.21 1.93 -10.07
N GLU A 157 -13.20 1.12 -10.41
CA GLU A 157 -13.87 1.11 -11.73
C GLU A 157 -14.46 2.49 -12.06
N ALA A 158 -15.19 3.09 -11.11
CA ALA A 158 -15.75 4.43 -11.29
C ALA A 158 -14.66 5.50 -11.47
N ALA A 159 -13.57 5.41 -10.70
CA ALA A 159 -12.45 6.35 -10.79
C ALA A 159 -11.67 6.21 -12.10
N VAL A 160 -11.45 4.99 -12.59
CA VAL A 160 -10.82 4.71 -13.88
C VAL A 160 -11.67 5.23 -15.03
N ALA A 161 -12.99 4.98 -15.02
CA ALA A 161 -13.90 5.50 -16.04
C ALA A 161 -13.86 7.04 -16.12
N LYS A 162 -13.84 7.71 -14.95
CA LYS A 162 -13.71 9.16 -14.87
C LYS A 162 -12.37 9.66 -15.43
N ALA A 163 -11.27 8.98 -15.10
CA ALA A 163 -9.93 9.33 -15.59
C ALA A 163 -9.84 9.18 -17.13
N GLN A 164 -10.40 8.12 -17.69
CA GLN A 164 -10.45 7.90 -19.14
C GLN A 164 -11.29 8.96 -19.86
N ALA A 165 -12.45 9.35 -19.30
CA ALA A 165 -13.29 10.41 -19.85
C ALA A 165 -12.56 11.77 -19.88
N SER A 166 -11.78 12.09 -18.85
CA SER A 166 -10.99 13.33 -18.81
C SER A 166 -9.80 13.34 -19.80
N ALA A 167 -9.29 12.17 -20.17
CA ALA A 167 -8.21 12.06 -21.17
C ALA A 167 -8.73 12.12 -22.62
N GLY A 168 -9.98 11.73 -22.86
CA GLY A 168 -10.60 11.71 -24.19
C GLY A 168 -11.28 13.02 -24.62
N GLY A 169 -11.52 13.97 -23.71
CA GLY A 169 -12.21 15.24 -23.99
C GLY A 169 -11.33 16.38 -24.50
N GLY A 170 -10.07 16.11 -24.83
CA GLY A 170 -9.08 17.11 -25.29
C GLY A 170 -8.70 17.02 -26.77
N ALA A 171 -9.48 16.29 -27.58
CA ALA A 171 -9.27 16.14 -29.03
C ALA A 171 -10.28 16.95 -29.85
#